data_AF-A0A8J8E186-F1
#
_entry.id   AF-A0A8J8E186-F1
#
_cell.length_a   1.000
_cell.length_b   1.000
_cell.length_c   1.000
_cell.angle_alpha   90.00
_cell.angle_beta   90.00
_cell.angle_gamma   90.00
#
_symmetry.space_group_name_H-M   'P 1'
#
loop_
_entity.id
_entity.type
_entity.pdbx_description
1 polymer ?
#
loop_
_entity_poly.entity_id
_entity_poly.type
_entity_poly.pdbx_seq_one_letter_code
_entity_poly.pdbx_strand_id
1 'polypeptide(L)'
;MELKRNSWLLYALSLVFIPLVWGRGDNVFGWAAYNAAFYVVLPLAVGYLLGFKPRELGFQLGNREGYKWFAVLFLLSIPISLYGTRVPEMKNYYPIFAYSNWIDFLLKELAVGAIMFAHEAFYRGILLFPLAKKNEWLAILAQDVPYTLVHIGKPGIEIPYAFFAGIVFAKMDLKGKSFLPSFLLHWFGSVLFDVMCILL
;
A
#
# COMPACT_ATOMS: atom_id res chain seq x y z
N MET A 1 -10.21 4.67 -29.84
CA MET A 1 -9.84 4.95 -28.43
C MET A 1 -8.45 5.54 -28.44
N GLU A 2 -8.22 6.75 -27.94
CA GLU A 2 -6.86 7.28 -27.83
C GLU A 2 -6.05 6.40 -26.88
N LEU A 3 -4.89 5.90 -27.34
CA LEU A 3 -3.99 5.06 -26.55
C LEU A 3 -3.15 5.90 -25.59
N LYS A 4 -2.79 7.12 -25.99
CA LYS A 4 -1.93 8.01 -25.22
C LYS A 4 -2.69 8.59 -24.03
N ARG A 5 -2.08 8.53 -22.84
CA ARG A 5 -2.56 9.06 -21.55
C ARG A 5 -3.98 8.59 -21.19
N ASN A 6 -4.33 7.38 -21.62
CA ASN A 6 -5.62 6.79 -21.32
C ASN A 6 -5.62 6.12 -19.94
N SER A 7 -6.20 6.78 -18.93
CA SER A 7 -6.26 6.28 -17.56
C SER A 7 -6.99 4.95 -17.42
N TRP A 8 -8.01 4.70 -18.24
CA TRP A 8 -8.77 3.45 -18.21
C TRP A 8 -7.96 2.28 -18.74
N LEU A 9 -7.21 2.52 -19.82
CA LEU A 9 -6.30 1.52 -20.37
C LEU A 9 -5.16 1.21 -19.40
N LEU A 10 -4.55 2.22 -18.77
CA LEU A 10 -3.52 2.01 -17.75
C LEU A 10 -4.07 1.17 -16.58
N TYR A 11 -5.26 1.53 -16.08
CA TYR A 11 -5.91 0.79 -15.00
C TYR A 11 -6.15 -0.68 -15.39
N ALA A 12 -6.80 -0.93 -16.53
CA ALA A 12 -7.12 -2.28 -16.98
C ALA A 12 -5.87 -3.14 -17.21
N LEU A 13 -4.84 -2.59 -17.84
CA LEU A 13 -3.56 -3.29 -18.03
C LEU A 13 -2.85 -3.55 -16.71
N SER A 14 -2.98 -2.66 -15.73
CA SER A 14 -2.33 -2.82 -14.43
C SER A 14 -2.96 -3.92 -13.58
N LEU A 15 -4.27 -4.14 -13.68
CA LEU A 15 -4.97 -5.18 -12.90
C LEU A 15 -4.41 -6.60 -13.12
N VAL A 16 -3.84 -6.88 -14.30
CA VAL A 16 -3.25 -8.21 -14.59
C VAL A 16 -2.05 -8.53 -13.72
N PHE A 17 -1.40 -7.52 -13.12
CA PHE A 17 -0.23 -7.71 -12.28
C PHE A 17 -0.58 -8.14 -10.84
N ILE A 18 -1.80 -7.86 -10.37
CA ILE A 18 -2.29 -8.22 -9.03
C ILE A 18 -2.10 -9.71 -8.72
N PRO A 19 -2.63 -10.65 -9.53
CA PRO A 19 -2.50 -12.07 -9.23
C PRO A 19 -1.05 -12.59 -9.36
N LEU A 20 -0.14 -11.85 -9.99
CA LEU A 20 1.25 -12.29 -10.21
C LEU A 20 2.11 -12.19 -8.96
N VAL A 21 1.66 -11.47 -7.93
CA VAL A 21 2.35 -11.35 -6.63
C VAL A 21 1.80 -12.37 -5.62
N TRP A 22 0.58 -12.86 -5.82
CA TRP A 22 -0.10 -13.72 -4.85
C TRP A 22 0.67 -15.01 -4.57
N GLY A 23 1.02 -15.25 -3.30
CA GLY A 23 1.73 -16.45 -2.86
C GLY A 23 3.13 -16.61 -3.48
N ARG A 24 3.76 -15.52 -3.95
CA ARG A 24 5.10 -15.55 -4.53
C ARG A 24 6.18 -15.05 -3.57
N GLY A 25 7.35 -15.66 -3.69
CA GLY A 25 8.54 -15.35 -2.89
C GLY A 25 8.69 -16.32 -1.73
N ASP A 26 9.73 -17.16 -1.78
CA ASP A 26 9.99 -18.19 -0.76
C ASP A 26 10.33 -17.61 0.62
N ASN A 27 10.65 -16.31 0.67
CA ASN A 27 10.89 -15.53 1.88
C ASN A 27 10.50 -14.06 1.65
N VAL A 28 10.59 -13.24 2.70
CA VAL A 28 10.22 -11.81 2.67
C VAL A 28 10.98 -10.99 1.63
N PHE A 29 12.25 -11.32 1.35
CA PHE A 29 13.04 -10.61 0.34
C PHE A 29 12.59 -10.97 -1.07
N GLY A 30 12.29 -12.25 -1.31
CA GLY A 30 11.67 -12.70 -2.55
C GLY A 30 10.32 -12.03 -2.75
N TRP A 31 9.47 -12.02 -1.73
CA TRP A 31 8.16 -11.36 -1.78
C TRP A 31 8.29 -9.86 -2.07
N ALA A 32 9.25 -9.17 -1.45
CA ALA A 32 9.58 -7.78 -1.74
C ALA A 32 10.01 -7.57 -3.19
N ALA A 33 10.84 -8.47 -3.75
CA ALA A 33 11.27 -8.40 -5.15
C ALA A 33 10.09 -8.59 -6.13
N TYR A 34 9.19 -9.54 -5.87
CA TYR A 34 7.97 -9.74 -6.68
C TYR A 34 7.07 -8.50 -6.63
N ASN A 35 6.84 -7.93 -5.44
CA ASN A 35 6.08 -6.69 -5.29
C ASN A 35 6.73 -5.53 -6.06
N ALA A 36 8.04 -5.31 -5.90
CA ALA A 36 8.74 -4.26 -6.62
C ALA A 36 8.61 -4.42 -8.15
N ALA A 37 8.78 -5.65 -8.66
CA ALA A 37 8.67 -5.93 -10.08
C ALA A 37 7.25 -5.69 -10.63
N PHE A 38 6.24 -6.28 -10.01
CA PHE A 38 4.88 -6.32 -10.54
C PHE A 38 3.99 -5.17 -10.10
N TYR A 39 4.28 -4.50 -8.98
CA TYR A 39 3.50 -3.36 -8.48
C TYR A 39 4.18 -2.01 -8.73
N VAL A 40 5.50 -1.98 -9.00
CA VAL A 40 6.20 -0.72 -9.31
C VAL A 40 6.79 -0.74 -10.71
N VAL A 41 7.76 -1.61 -11.00
CA VAL A 41 8.57 -1.53 -12.22
C VAL A 41 7.72 -1.71 -13.48
N LEU A 42 6.97 -2.82 -13.58
CA LEU A 42 6.17 -3.11 -14.77
C LEU A 42 4.98 -2.15 -14.95
N PRO A 43 4.16 -1.84 -13.94
CA PRO A 43 3.05 -0.89 -14.11
C PRO A 43 3.54 0.53 -14.41
N LEU A 44 4.66 0.95 -13.83
CA LEU A 44 5.25 2.25 -14.12
C LEU A 44 5.79 2.30 -15.56
N ALA A 45 6.42 1.22 -16.04
CA ALA A 45 6.83 1.09 -17.44
C ALA A 45 5.63 1.19 -18.39
N VAL A 46 4.51 0.52 -18.10
CA VAL A 46 3.25 0.67 -18.86
C VAL A 46 2.77 2.13 -18.82
N GLY A 47 2.79 2.78 -17.66
CA GLY A 47 2.46 4.20 -17.51
C GLY A 47 3.30 5.10 -18.42
N TYR A 48 4.62 4.90 -18.46
CA TYR A 48 5.52 5.64 -19.34
C TYR A 48 5.25 5.37 -20.82
N LEU A 49 5.01 4.11 -21.22
CA LEU A 49 4.69 3.74 -22.61
C LEU A 49 3.38 4.37 -23.07
N LEU A 50 2.40 4.52 -22.17
CA LEU A 50 1.16 5.27 -22.44
C LEU A 50 1.37 6.80 -22.39
N GLY A 51 2.54 7.29 -22.00
CA GLY A 51 2.89 8.72 -22.01
C GLY A 51 2.53 9.47 -20.73
N PHE A 52 2.31 8.78 -19.61
CA PHE A 52 2.18 9.41 -18.29
C PHE A 52 3.55 9.84 -17.74
N LYS A 53 3.57 10.96 -17.02
CA LYS A 53 4.74 11.38 -16.23
C LYS A 53 4.63 10.83 -14.80
N PRO A 54 5.76 10.59 -14.09
CA PRO A 54 5.73 10.02 -12.74
C PRO A 54 4.91 10.83 -11.74
N ARG A 55 4.96 12.17 -11.84
CA ARG A 55 4.15 13.07 -11.00
C ARG A 55 2.64 12.90 -11.21
N GLU A 56 2.21 12.44 -12.39
CA GLU A 56 0.80 12.14 -12.67
C GLU A 56 0.36 10.78 -12.13
N LEU A 57 1.32 9.97 -11.69
CA LEU A 57 1.15 8.67 -11.06
C LEU A 57 1.46 8.74 -9.55
N GLY A 58 1.51 9.95 -8.97
CA GLY A 58 1.77 10.16 -7.54
C GLY A 58 3.24 10.10 -7.11
N PHE A 59 4.19 9.83 -8.02
CA PHE A 59 5.64 9.79 -7.72
C PHE A 59 6.22 11.20 -7.62
N GLN A 60 5.95 11.84 -6.49
CA GLN A 60 6.52 13.13 -6.08
C GLN A 60 6.49 13.25 -4.56
N LEU A 61 7.23 14.21 -4.00
CA LEU A 61 7.26 14.41 -2.55
C LEU A 61 5.91 14.86 -1.97
N GLY A 62 5.03 15.43 -2.79
CA GLY A 62 3.73 15.93 -2.33
C GLY A 62 3.84 17.26 -1.58
N ASN A 63 2.86 17.55 -0.75
CA ASN A 63 2.75 18.79 0.03
C ASN A 63 2.51 18.51 1.52
N ARG A 64 2.57 19.57 2.35
CA ARG A 64 2.47 19.48 3.82
C ARG A 64 1.16 18.88 4.32
N GLU A 65 0.05 19.01 3.59
CA GLU A 65 -1.24 18.48 4.03
C GLU A 65 -1.23 16.95 4.11
N GLY A 66 -0.59 16.27 3.15
CA GLY A 66 -0.44 14.81 3.19
C GLY A 66 0.30 14.34 4.44
N TYR A 67 1.45 14.95 4.73
CA TYR A 67 2.24 14.59 5.92
C TYR A 67 1.58 14.97 7.25
N LYS A 68 0.79 16.05 7.27
CA LYS A 68 -0.04 16.40 8.44
C LYS A 68 -1.07 15.31 8.72
N TRP A 69 -1.78 14.85 7.69
CA TRP A 69 -2.74 13.76 7.83
C TRP A 69 -2.06 12.44 8.20
N PHE A 70 -0.89 12.13 7.62
CA PHE A 70 -0.07 11.00 8.05
C PHE A 70 0.20 11.06 9.56
N ALA A 71 0.67 12.20 10.08
CA ALA A 71 0.99 12.33 11.51
C ALA A 71 -0.24 12.11 12.39
N VAL A 72 -1.40 12.69 12.03
CA VAL A 72 -2.67 12.50 12.75
C VAL A 72 -3.10 11.05 12.72
N LEU A 73 -3.10 10.42 11.55
CA LEU A 73 -3.55 9.04 11.37
C LEU A 73 -2.59 8.03 12.03
N PHE A 74 -1.28 8.30 12.02
CA PHE A 74 -0.29 7.48 12.72
C PHE A 74 -0.48 7.56 14.24
N LEU A 75 -0.76 8.74 14.79
CA LEU A 75 -1.10 8.86 16.21
C LEU A 75 -2.39 8.10 16.56
N LEU A 76 -3.39 8.12 15.66
CA LEU A 76 -4.62 7.36 15.82
C LEU A 76 -4.43 5.85 15.64
N SER A 77 -3.43 5.41 14.88
CA SER A 77 -3.15 3.98 14.71
C SER A 77 -2.58 3.34 15.97
N ILE A 78 -1.97 4.11 16.88
CA ILE A 78 -1.44 3.61 18.16
C ILE A 78 -2.53 2.94 19.03
N PRO A 79 -3.63 3.62 19.41
CA PRO A 79 -4.69 2.98 20.20
C PRO A 79 -5.40 1.86 19.44
N ILE A 80 -5.52 1.95 18.11
CA ILE A 80 -6.09 0.88 17.27
C ILE A 80 -5.20 -0.37 17.31
N SER A 81 -3.88 -0.19 17.22
CA SER A 81 -2.89 -1.25 17.30
C SER A 81 -2.87 -1.91 18.68
N LEU A 82 -2.97 -1.12 19.76
CA LEU A 82 -3.13 -1.63 21.13
C LEU A 82 -4.43 -2.42 21.34
N TYR A 83 -5.49 -2.09 20.60
CA TYR A 83 -6.69 -2.92 20.58
C TYR A 83 -6.44 -4.20 19.79
N GLY A 84 -5.78 -4.10 18.63
CA GLY A 84 -5.40 -5.21 17.78
C GLY A 84 -4.60 -6.30 18.48
N THR A 85 -3.70 -5.94 19.42
CA THR A 85 -2.97 -6.95 20.22
C THR A 85 -3.86 -7.76 21.15
N ARG A 86 -5.11 -7.34 21.39
CA ARG A 86 -6.11 -8.09 22.15
C ARG A 86 -7.04 -8.92 21.27
N VAL A 87 -6.93 -8.81 19.95
CA VAL A 87 -7.69 -9.61 18.98
C VAL A 87 -6.92 -10.90 18.70
N PRO A 88 -7.43 -12.09 19.09
CA PRO A 88 -6.65 -13.33 19.00
C PRO A 88 -6.17 -13.66 17.58
N GLU A 89 -7.01 -13.47 16.57
CA GLU A 89 -6.64 -13.72 15.18
C GLU A 89 -5.48 -12.84 14.69
N MET A 90 -5.45 -11.56 15.10
CA MET A 90 -4.37 -10.63 14.76
C MET A 90 -3.08 -11.01 15.48
N LYS A 91 -3.15 -11.26 16.79
CA LYS A 91 -1.98 -11.61 17.62
C LYS A 91 -1.37 -12.97 17.25
N ASN A 92 -2.17 -13.89 16.73
CA ASN A 92 -1.67 -15.18 16.23
C ASN A 92 -1.07 -15.09 14.82
N TYR A 93 -1.45 -14.09 14.04
CA TYR A 93 -0.97 -13.90 12.67
C TYR A 93 0.28 -13.02 12.58
N TYR A 94 0.38 -11.99 13.44
CA TYR A 94 1.50 -11.04 13.45
C TYR A 94 2.44 -11.23 14.65
N PRO A 95 3.76 -11.05 14.46
CA PRO A 95 4.42 -10.72 13.19
C PRO A 95 4.40 -11.92 12.22
N ILE A 96 4.30 -11.64 10.92
CA ILE A 96 4.25 -12.69 9.88
C ILE A 96 5.57 -13.45 9.71
N PHE A 97 6.65 -12.96 10.31
CA PHE A 97 7.95 -13.60 10.35
C PHE A 97 8.52 -13.57 11.77
N ALA A 98 9.26 -14.61 12.14
CA ALA A 98 10.04 -14.59 13.38
C ALA A 98 11.33 -13.77 13.19
N TYR A 99 11.76 -13.10 14.26
CA TYR A 99 13.00 -12.31 14.30
C TYR A 99 14.06 -13.02 15.15
N SER A 100 15.25 -13.26 14.60
CA SER A 100 16.33 -13.96 15.34
C SER A 100 17.21 -13.02 16.16
N ASN A 101 17.37 -11.78 15.72
CA ASN A 101 18.14 -10.73 16.40
C ASN A 101 17.76 -9.35 15.83
N TRP A 102 18.32 -8.28 16.39
CA TRP A 102 18.04 -6.90 15.97
C TRP A 102 18.41 -6.59 14.52
N ILE A 103 19.45 -7.22 13.97
CA ILE A 103 19.85 -7.02 12.56
C ILE A 103 18.83 -7.71 11.64
N ASP A 104 18.43 -8.93 11.97
CA ASP A 104 17.40 -9.67 11.24
C ASP A 104 16.05 -8.94 11.27
N PHE A 105 15.67 -8.37 12.41
CA PHE A 105 14.53 -7.47 12.54
C PHE A 105 14.62 -6.29 11.56
N LEU A 106 15.73 -5.53 11.60
CA LEU A 106 15.93 -4.38 10.73
C LEU A 106 15.82 -4.75 9.24
N LEU A 107 16.48 -5.84 8.82
CA LEU A 107 16.49 -6.27 7.42
C LEU A 107 15.11 -6.71 6.94
N LYS A 108 14.38 -7.47 7.74
CA LYS A 108 13.03 -7.93 7.41
C LYS A 108 12.03 -6.77 7.39
N GLU A 109 12.12 -5.85 8.34
CA GLU A 109 11.24 -4.67 8.37
C GLU A 109 11.54 -3.68 7.23
N LEU A 110 12.79 -3.59 6.77
CA LEU A 110 13.12 -2.86 5.54
C LEU A 110 12.54 -3.54 4.30
N ALA A 111 12.54 -4.88 4.25
CA ALA A 111 11.89 -5.63 3.18
C ALA A 111 10.36 -5.45 3.21
N VAL A 112 9.73 -5.46 4.39
CA VAL A 112 8.33 -5.07 4.59
C VAL A 112 8.09 -3.64 4.10
N GLY A 113 8.99 -2.71 4.41
CA GLY A 113 8.93 -1.34 3.89
C GLY A 113 8.93 -1.27 2.37
N ALA A 114 9.75 -2.08 1.70
CA ALA A 114 9.73 -2.18 0.24
C ALA A 114 8.39 -2.74 -0.30
N ILE A 115 7.79 -3.72 0.40
CA ILE A 115 6.47 -4.27 0.06
C ILE A 115 5.37 -3.21 0.22
N MET A 116 5.39 -2.45 1.32
CA MET A 116 4.41 -1.39 1.56
C MET A 116 4.57 -0.24 0.57
N PHE A 117 5.80 0.14 0.25
CA PHE A 117 6.07 1.11 -0.80
C PHE A 117 5.48 0.64 -2.14
N ALA A 118 5.70 -0.62 -2.51
CA ALA A 118 5.20 -1.16 -3.76
C ALA A 118 3.67 -1.19 -3.81
N HIS A 119 3.01 -1.60 -2.72
CA HIS A 119 1.56 -1.55 -2.61
C HIS A 119 1.02 -0.13 -2.79
N GLU A 120 1.51 0.84 -2.01
CA GLU A 120 1.00 2.21 -2.07
C GLU A 120 1.34 2.89 -3.40
N ALA A 121 2.52 2.65 -3.96
CA ALA A 121 2.89 3.12 -5.29
C ALA A 121 1.94 2.60 -6.38
N PHE A 122 1.51 1.34 -6.29
CA PHE A 122 0.58 0.74 -7.25
C PHE A 122 -0.85 1.26 -7.07
N TYR A 123 -1.43 1.02 -5.89
CA TYR A 123 -2.83 1.29 -5.62
C TYR A 123 -3.11 2.79 -5.48
N ARG A 124 -2.31 3.51 -4.66
CA ARG A 124 -2.49 4.94 -4.38
C ARG A 124 -1.73 5.84 -5.35
N GLY A 125 -0.73 5.32 -6.05
CA GLY A 125 -0.05 6.03 -7.13
C GLY A 125 -0.68 5.75 -8.49
N ILE A 126 -0.28 4.65 -9.10
CA ILE A 126 -0.49 4.32 -10.52
C ILE A 126 -1.97 4.16 -10.88
N LEU A 127 -2.76 3.51 -10.04
CA LEU A 127 -4.20 3.32 -10.29
C LEU A 127 -5.01 4.59 -9.95
N LEU A 128 -4.74 5.22 -8.79
CA LEU A 128 -5.55 6.30 -8.23
C LEU A 128 -5.42 7.62 -9.01
N PHE A 129 -4.21 8.19 -9.12
CA PHE A 129 -4.04 9.57 -9.59
C PHE A 129 -4.53 9.80 -11.03
N PRO A 130 -4.26 8.93 -12.02
CA PRO A 130 -4.78 9.09 -13.37
C PRO A 130 -6.30 9.04 -13.48
N LEU A 131 -6.94 8.17 -12.68
CA LEU A 131 -8.40 8.03 -12.68
C LEU A 131 -9.08 9.18 -11.91
N ALA A 132 -8.46 9.67 -10.83
CA ALA A 132 -9.02 10.74 -10.01
C ALA A 132 -9.20 12.05 -10.79
N LYS A 133 -8.40 12.27 -11.83
CA LYS A 133 -8.59 13.40 -12.78
C LYS A 133 -9.93 13.37 -13.52
N LYS A 134 -10.55 12.19 -13.65
CA LYS A 134 -11.86 12.00 -14.29
C LYS A 134 -12.98 12.03 -13.26
N ASN A 135 -12.82 11.25 -12.20
CA ASN A 135 -13.76 11.20 -11.08
C ASN A 135 -13.05 10.68 -9.84
N GLU A 136 -13.00 11.50 -8.79
CA GLU A 136 -12.30 11.20 -7.55
C GLU A 136 -12.86 9.96 -6.84
N TRP A 137 -14.17 9.91 -6.59
CA TRP A 137 -14.78 8.79 -5.85
C TRP A 137 -14.72 7.48 -6.61
N LEU A 138 -14.92 7.53 -7.92
CA LEU A 138 -14.76 6.38 -8.80
C LEU A 138 -13.32 5.83 -8.73
N ALA A 139 -12.32 6.71 -8.76
CA ALA A 139 -10.93 6.32 -8.67
C ALA A 139 -10.57 5.71 -7.31
N ILE A 140 -11.10 6.29 -6.23
CA ILE A 140 -10.93 5.77 -4.86
C ILE A 140 -11.47 4.35 -4.81
N LEU A 141 -12.73 4.10 -5.20
CA LEU A 141 -13.31 2.77 -5.15
C LEU A 141 -12.64 1.80 -6.13
N ALA A 142 -12.27 2.27 -7.33
CA ALA A 142 -11.61 1.43 -8.34
C ALA A 142 -10.24 0.91 -7.87
N GLN A 143 -9.42 1.70 -7.16
CA GLN A 143 -8.18 1.17 -6.58
C GLN A 143 -8.42 0.40 -5.28
N ASP A 144 -9.42 0.79 -4.49
CA ASP A 144 -9.59 0.31 -3.12
C ASP A 144 -10.22 -1.08 -3.05
N VAL A 145 -11.16 -1.38 -3.95
CA VAL A 145 -11.76 -2.72 -4.05
C VAL A 145 -10.69 -3.78 -4.31
N PRO A 146 -9.85 -3.71 -5.36
CA PRO A 146 -8.80 -4.70 -5.57
C PRO A 146 -7.75 -4.71 -4.45
N TYR A 147 -7.43 -3.55 -3.85
CA TYR A 147 -6.58 -3.49 -2.65
C TYR A 147 -7.17 -4.26 -1.46
N THR A 148 -8.47 -4.12 -1.23
CA THR A 148 -9.16 -4.84 -0.15
C THR A 148 -9.17 -6.35 -0.41
N LEU A 149 -9.38 -6.77 -1.67
CA LEU A 149 -9.39 -8.18 -2.04
C LEU A 149 -8.04 -8.89 -1.80
N VAL A 150 -6.91 -8.17 -1.85
CA VAL A 150 -5.61 -8.78 -1.51
C VAL A 150 -5.41 -9.09 -0.02
N HIS A 151 -6.36 -8.68 0.83
CA HIS A 151 -6.37 -9.03 2.25
C HIS A 151 -7.14 -10.33 2.55
N ILE A 152 -7.75 -10.97 1.53
CA ILE A 152 -8.39 -12.28 1.71
C ILE A 152 -7.32 -13.32 2.12
N GLY A 153 -7.60 -14.07 3.19
CA GLY A 153 -6.67 -15.04 3.77
C GLY A 153 -5.85 -14.50 4.95
N LYS A 154 -5.93 -13.20 5.23
CA LYS A 154 -5.47 -12.59 6.49
C LYS A 154 -6.56 -12.66 7.59
N PRO A 155 -6.29 -12.27 8.84
CA PRO A 155 -7.31 -12.15 9.89
C PRO A 155 -8.56 -11.40 9.40
N GLY A 156 -9.75 -11.88 9.76
CA GLY A 156 -11.00 -11.44 9.14
C GLY A 156 -11.28 -9.95 9.31
N ILE A 157 -10.80 -9.35 10.41
CA ILE A 157 -10.93 -7.93 10.70
C ILE A 157 -10.14 -7.03 9.73
N GLU A 158 -9.11 -7.56 9.06
CA GLU A 158 -8.31 -6.79 8.11
C GLU A 158 -9.08 -6.41 6.85
N ILE A 159 -10.06 -7.20 6.41
CA ILE A 159 -10.82 -6.88 5.19
C ILE A 159 -11.62 -5.57 5.35
N PRO A 160 -12.53 -5.42 6.35
CA PRO A 160 -13.23 -4.16 6.54
C PRO A 160 -12.26 -3.03 6.94
N TYR A 161 -11.24 -3.32 7.75
CA TYR A 161 -10.23 -2.33 8.11
C TYR A 161 -9.49 -1.78 6.88
N ALA A 162 -9.02 -2.64 5.99
CA ALA A 162 -8.30 -2.29 4.78
C ALA A 162 -9.16 -1.44 3.85
N PHE A 163 -10.44 -1.76 3.68
CA PHE A 163 -11.36 -0.97 2.87
C PHE A 163 -11.51 0.47 3.42
N PHE A 164 -11.84 0.61 4.72
CA PHE A 164 -11.98 1.95 5.29
C PHE A 164 -10.65 2.72 5.33
N ALA A 165 -9.55 2.05 5.67
CA ALA A 165 -8.21 2.64 5.67
C ALA A 165 -7.80 3.09 4.25
N GLY A 166 -8.06 2.27 3.23
CA GLY A 166 -7.70 2.57 1.85
C GLY A 166 -8.48 3.75 1.27
N ILE A 167 -9.75 3.94 1.63
CA ILE A 167 -10.49 5.19 1.34
C ILE A 167 -9.82 6.40 1.98
N VAL A 168 -9.45 6.30 3.27
CA VAL A 168 -8.80 7.40 4.01
C VAL A 168 -7.43 7.72 3.42
N PHE A 169 -6.64 6.70 3.08
CA PHE A 169 -5.32 6.85 2.47
C PHE A 169 -5.44 7.53 1.10
N ALA A 170 -6.37 7.08 0.26
CA ALA A 170 -6.59 7.70 -1.05
C ALA A 170 -6.99 9.18 -0.94
N LYS A 171 -7.86 9.55 0.02
CA LYS A 171 -8.20 10.96 0.28
C LYS A 171 -6.99 11.77 0.76
N MET A 172 -6.19 11.21 1.68
CA MET A 172 -4.97 11.83 2.18
C MET A 172 -3.98 12.09 1.04
N ASP A 173 -3.78 11.10 0.18
CA ASP A 173 -2.78 11.15 -0.89
C ASP A 173 -3.20 12.09 -2.01
N LEU A 174 -4.47 12.14 -2.38
CA LEU A 174 -4.98 13.11 -3.35
C LEU A 174 -4.82 14.55 -2.84
N LYS A 175 -5.12 14.81 -1.57
CA LYS A 175 -4.85 16.12 -0.93
C LYS A 175 -3.35 16.42 -0.86
N GLY A 176 -2.55 15.42 -0.50
CA GLY A 176 -1.09 15.49 -0.39
C GLY A 176 -0.36 15.52 -1.74
N LYS A 177 -1.05 15.20 -2.83
CA LYS A 177 -0.50 15.01 -4.18
C LYS A 177 0.60 13.92 -4.26
N SER A 178 0.63 12.98 -3.35
CA SER A 178 1.65 11.91 -3.29
C SER A 178 1.11 10.71 -2.53
N PHE A 179 1.55 9.50 -2.89
CA PHE A 179 1.31 8.28 -2.11
C PHE A 179 2.34 8.08 -0.98
N LEU A 180 3.37 8.94 -0.87
CA LEU A 180 4.37 8.77 0.18
C LEU A 180 3.80 8.86 1.60
N PRO A 181 2.81 9.72 1.92
CA PRO A 181 2.18 9.73 3.23
C PRO A 181 1.50 8.40 3.60
N SER A 182 0.77 7.78 2.67
CA SER A 182 0.17 6.46 2.89
C SER A 182 1.21 5.35 3.00
N PHE A 183 2.28 5.39 2.19
CA PHE A 183 3.44 4.49 2.34
C PHE A 183 4.03 4.56 3.75
N LEU A 184 4.32 5.77 4.24
CA LEU A 184 4.88 5.94 5.59
C LEU A 184 3.91 5.45 6.67
N LEU A 185 2.62 5.74 6.50
CA LEU A 185 1.59 5.29 7.44
C LEU A 185 1.48 3.76 7.47
N HIS A 186 1.50 3.12 6.31
CA HIS A 186 1.38 1.68 6.17
C HIS A 186 2.62 0.98 6.73
N TRP A 187 3.82 1.45 6.35
CA TRP A 187 5.06 0.85 6.81
C TRP A 187 5.27 1.04 8.31
N PHE A 188 5.20 2.27 8.83
CA PHE A 188 5.39 2.51 10.25
C PHE A 188 4.27 1.91 11.09
N GLY A 189 3.04 1.87 10.58
CA GLY A 189 1.93 1.17 11.22
C GLY A 189 2.19 -0.34 11.34
N SER A 190 2.72 -0.97 10.28
CA SER A 190 3.12 -2.38 10.29
C SER A 190 4.22 -2.65 11.32
N VAL A 191 5.31 -1.88 11.28
CA VAL A 191 6.43 -2.01 12.23
C VAL A 191 5.94 -1.81 13.67
N LEU A 192 5.10 -0.80 13.90
CA LEU A 192 4.52 -0.52 15.22
C LEU A 192 3.72 -1.72 15.73
N PHE A 193 2.89 -2.33 14.87
CA PHE A 193 2.04 -3.44 15.26
C PHE A 193 2.86 -4.70 15.54
N ASP A 194 3.84 -5.03 14.71
CA ASP A 194 4.77 -6.15 14.93
C ASP A 194 5.51 -5.99 16.28
N VAL A 195 6.03 -4.80 16.56
CA VAL A 195 6.68 -4.49 17.85
C VAL A 195 5.70 -4.64 19.01
N MET A 196 4.46 -4.16 18.89
CA MET A 196 3.45 -4.29 19.94
C MET A 196 3.08 -5.75 20.21
N CYS A 197 2.92 -6.57 19.16
CA CYS A 197 2.63 -8.01 19.29
C CYS A 197 3.77 -8.78 19.97
N ILE A 198 5.02 -8.36 19.77
CA ILE A 198 6.19 -8.97 20.43
C ILE A 198 6.25 -8.60 21.91
N LEU A 199 5.89 -7.36 22.26
CA LEU A 199 6.08 -6.82 23.61
C LEU A 199 4.87 -7.01 24.55
N LEU A 200 3.66 -7.21 24.02
CA LEU A 200 2.38 -7.28 24.76
C LEU A 200 1.70 -8.61 24.51
#